data_AF-A0A947QX26-F1
#
_entry.id   AF-A0A947QX26-F1
#
_cell.length_a   1.000
_cell.length_b   1.000
_cell.length_c   1.000
_cell.angle_alpha   90.00
_cell.angle_beta   90.00
_cell.angle_gamma   90.00
#
_symmetry.space_group_name_H-M   'P 1'
#
loop_
_entity.id
_entity.type
_entity.pdbx_description
1 polymer ?
#
loop_
_entity_poly.entity_id
_entity_poly.type
_entity_poly.pdbx_seq_one_letter_code
_entity_poly.pdbx_strand_id
1 'polypeptide(L)'
;MQYGHFLKIICVLLVVSGIHANASEIDSFTGPCESLPDLTSHLNEKVTEGLRQACINANRKSRMVYFRHSYPFRGEEGVDYCNSDLLYSEIRGQFARAIEGQLETYINELPKELAKSVDFDHSIYRDFTVEETPTLAGLKKMGTVIRMHDNMVGADKFGHFFSEGWSYFIRAYEKGENIDAALFFGEMTESIYFGALTTGVFSYSDLTANFNGMRFWNHILATHPDPLFPDQSIMPYVRCENSKWSVVNDFDWNDYIDPAWDERLNYSLFRNKILLHKVESRIAYMEDTDTSHCSCEDNERETANQMMRKKYGAYGTTLLNLDGHQILSEELSPANLVNRFFGLRAKRSQARREKAIMDFLWEYQKKLHAPQENR
;
A
#
# COMPACT_ATOMS: atom_id res chain seq x y z
N MET A 1 -7.51 -18.71 -26.02
CA MET A 1 -8.91 -19.01 -25.60
C MET A 1 -9.06 -19.64 -24.21
N GLN A 2 -8.00 -20.14 -23.54
CA GLN A 2 -8.12 -20.73 -22.19
C GLN A 2 -8.05 -19.74 -21.00
N TYR A 3 -7.57 -18.52 -21.20
CA TYR A 3 -7.46 -17.50 -20.13
C TYR A 3 -8.82 -16.98 -19.63
N GLY A 4 -9.86 -17.01 -20.47
CA GLY A 4 -11.18 -16.46 -20.13
C GLY A 4 -11.95 -17.26 -19.07
N HIS A 5 -11.66 -18.55 -18.89
CA HIS A 5 -12.30 -19.35 -17.84
C HIS A 5 -11.65 -19.15 -16.47
N PHE A 6 -10.34 -18.90 -16.43
CA PHE A 6 -9.59 -18.63 -15.20
C PHE A 6 -9.95 -17.27 -14.60
N LEU A 7 -10.05 -16.23 -15.44
CA LEU A 7 -10.46 -14.89 -15.02
C LEU A 7 -11.89 -14.88 -14.43
N LYS A 8 -12.81 -15.63 -15.06
CA LYS A 8 -14.20 -15.77 -14.57
C LYS A 8 -14.28 -16.44 -13.20
N ILE A 9 -13.43 -17.44 -12.91
CA ILE A 9 -13.42 -18.13 -11.61
C ILE A 9 -12.87 -17.21 -10.50
N ILE A 10 -11.81 -16.44 -10.77
CA ILE A 10 -11.26 -15.46 -9.82
C ILE A 10 -12.27 -14.35 -9.55
N CYS A 11 -12.87 -13.75 -10.59
CA CYS A 11 -13.88 -12.71 -10.41
C CYS A 11 -15.11 -13.20 -9.64
N VAL A 12 -15.62 -14.40 -9.95
CA VAL A 12 -16.76 -14.99 -9.21
C VAL A 12 -16.39 -15.25 -7.75
N LEU A 13 -15.17 -15.70 -7.47
CA LEU A 13 -14.76 -15.95 -6.08
C LEU A 13 -14.52 -14.65 -5.29
N LEU A 14 -13.90 -13.62 -5.88
CA LEU A 14 -13.76 -12.30 -5.25
C LEU A 14 -15.13 -11.69 -4.88
N VAL A 15 -16.13 -11.86 -5.76
CA VAL A 15 -17.50 -11.39 -5.53
C VAL A 15 -18.24 -12.25 -4.49
N VAL A 16 -18.04 -13.57 -4.48
CA VAL A 16 -18.74 -14.51 -3.57
C VAL A 16 -18.12 -14.53 -2.16
N SER A 17 -16.84 -14.21 -1.99
CA SER A 17 -16.18 -14.17 -0.68
C SER A 17 -16.46 -12.90 0.14
N GLY A 18 -17.26 -11.95 -0.37
CA GLY A 18 -17.53 -10.68 0.32
C GLY A 18 -16.27 -9.81 0.44
N ILE A 19 -15.32 -10.01 -0.46
CA ILE A 19 -14.01 -9.38 -0.41
C ILE A 19 -14.10 -8.10 -1.21
N HIS A 20 -14.41 -7.03 -0.48
CA HIS A 20 -14.22 -5.67 -0.96
C HIS A 20 -12.71 -5.40 -1.00
N ALA A 21 -12.02 -5.97 -1.99
CA ALA A 21 -10.78 -5.40 -2.46
C ALA A 21 -11.16 -4.07 -3.13
N ASN A 22 -11.28 -3.01 -2.34
CA ASN A 22 -11.40 -1.65 -2.84
C ASN A 22 -10.01 -1.21 -3.32
N ALA A 23 -9.48 -1.89 -4.35
CA ALA A 23 -8.40 -1.30 -5.13
C ALA A 23 -9.03 -0.15 -5.91
N SER A 24 -8.87 1.06 -5.37
CA SER A 24 -9.42 2.27 -5.93
C SER A 24 -8.30 2.99 -6.65
N GLU A 25 -8.17 2.74 -7.96
CA GLU A 25 -7.25 3.51 -8.80
C GLU A 25 -7.53 5.01 -8.68
N ILE A 26 -6.49 5.81 -8.79
CA ILE A 26 -6.59 7.27 -8.75
C ILE A 26 -6.33 7.89 -10.12
N ASP A 27 -6.84 9.11 -10.33
CA ASP A 27 -6.49 9.92 -11.49
C ASP A 27 -5.78 11.19 -11.05
N SER A 28 -4.45 11.14 -11.09
CA SER A 28 -3.61 12.31 -10.82
C SER A 28 -3.58 13.31 -11.96
N PHE A 29 -3.94 12.94 -13.20
CA PHE A 29 -3.72 13.71 -14.42
C PHE A 29 -4.86 14.69 -14.72
N THR A 30 -6.10 14.31 -14.43
CA THR A 30 -7.27 15.16 -14.73
C THR A 30 -7.39 16.31 -13.72
N GLY A 31 -7.60 17.55 -14.21
CA GLY A 31 -7.77 18.75 -13.37
C GLY A 31 -6.46 19.46 -13.00
N PRO A 32 -6.52 20.67 -12.41
CA PRO A 32 -5.31 21.42 -12.00
C PRO A 32 -4.64 20.83 -10.75
N CYS A 33 -3.29 20.85 -10.68
CA CYS A 33 -2.55 20.39 -9.48
C CYS A 33 -2.44 21.45 -8.38
N GLU A 34 -2.15 22.69 -8.78
CA GLU A 34 -1.69 23.76 -7.87
C GLU A 34 -2.78 24.29 -6.92
N SER A 35 -4.04 23.93 -7.16
CA SER A 35 -5.17 24.48 -6.41
C SER A 35 -5.40 23.83 -5.05
N LEU A 36 -4.74 22.71 -4.74
CA LEU A 36 -4.94 22.02 -3.46
C LEU A 36 -4.04 22.60 -2.35
N PRO A 37 -4.54 22.75 -1.11
CA PRO A 37 -3.69 23.09 0.03
C PRO A 37 -2.79 21.91 0.43
N ASP A 38 -1.67 22.21 1.08
CA ASP A 38 -0.76 21.20 1.63
C ASP A 38 -1.38 20.61 2.91
N LEU A 39 -1.58 19.30 2.93
CA LEU A 39 -2.15 18.58 4.08
C LEU A 39 -1.10 17.93 4.98
N THR A 40 0.20 18.11 4.70
CA THR A 40 1.28 17.39 5.40
C THR A 40 1.21 17.54 6.92
N SER A 41 1.20 18.77 7.44
CA SER A 41 1.15 19.00 8.89
C SER A 41 -0.13 18.46 9.52
N HIS A 42 -1.26 18.58 8.83
CA HIS A 42 -2.55 18.08 9.31
C HIS A 42 -2.58 16.56 9.41
N LEU A 43 -2.02 15.86 8.41
CA LEU A 43 -1.93 14.40 8.44
C LEU A 43 -0.83 13.90 9.41
N ASN A 44 0.25 14.66 9.64
CA ASN A 44 1.25 14.36 10.67
C ASN A 44 0.60 14.31 12.06
N GLU A 45 -0.22 15.32 12.38
CA GLU A 45 -0.94 15.37 13.65
C GLU A 45 -1.90 14.18 13.79
N LYS A 46 -2.62 13.83 12.72
CA LYS A 46 -3.56 12.70 12.71
C LYS A 46 -2.87 11.37 13.01
N VAL A 47 -1.72 11.10 12.40
CA VAL A 47 -0.95 9.87 12.66
C VAL A 47 -0.35 9.90 14.07
N THR A 48 0.19 11.02 14.50
CA THR A 48 0.75 11.17 15.85
C THR A 48 -0.31 10.92 16.92
N GLU A 49 -1.53 11.45 16.74
CA GLU A 49 -2.64 11.21 17.66
C GLU A 49 -3.08 9.75 17.67
N GLY A 50 -3.13 9.10 16.51
CA GLY A 50 -3.40 7.67 16.44
C GLY A 50 -2.34 6.84 17.18
N LEU A 51 -1.05 7.19 17.07
CA LEU A 51 0.01 6.53 17.86
C LEU A 51 -0.19 6.73 19.37
N ARG A 52 -0.54 7.95 19.81
CA ARG A 52 -0.85 8.22 21.23
C ARG A 52 -2.02 7.39 21.70
N GLN A 53 -3.09 7.32 20.91
CA GLN A 53 -4.29 6.55 21.24
C GLN A 53 -4.01 5.04 21.28
N ALA A 54 -3.15 4.52 20.40
CA ALA A 54 -2.69 3.14 20.43
C ALA A 54 -1.89 2.82 21.71
N CYS A 55 -0.95 3.68 22.08
CA CYS A 55 -0.20 3.56 23.34
C CYS A 55 -1.13 3.55 24.56
N ILE A 56 -2.13 4.44 24.62
CA ILE A 56 -3.13 4.47 25.70
C ILE A 56 -3.88 3.14 25.78
N ASN A 57 -4.31 2.60 24.63
CA ASN A 57 -5.06 1.36 24.57
C ASN A 57 -4.19 0.15 24.97
N ALA A 58 -2.96 0.08 24.50
CA ALA A 58 -2.01 -0.99 24.83
C ALA A 58 -1.76 -1.01 26.34
N ASN A 59 -1.44 0.14 26.93
CA ASN A 59 -1.23 0.28 28.38
C ASN A 59 -2.47 -0.09 29.22
N ARG A 60 -3.67 0.18 28.71
CA ARG A 60 -4.92 -0.24 29.37
C ARG A 60 -5.09 -1.76 29.31
N LYS A 61 -4.84 -2.37 28.15
CA LYS A 61 -4.95 -3.82 27.94
C LYS A 61 -3.90 -4.60 28.73
N SER A 62 -2.63 -4.17 28.76
CA SER A 62 -1.58 -4.78 29.60
C SER A 62 -2.00 -4.85 31.08
N ARG A 63 -2.62 -3.78 31.59
CA ARG A 63 -3.13 -3.75 32.97
C ARG A 63 -4.32 -4.70 33.20
N MET A 64 -5.21 -4.87 32.24
CA MET A 64 -6.33 -5.81 32.38
C MET A 64 -5.88 -7.27 32.38
N VAL A 65 -4.86 -7.62 31.59
CA VAL A 65 -4.25 -8.95 31.61
C VAL A 65 -3.68 -9.25 33.00
N TYR A 66 -3.03 -8.26 33.64
CA TYR A 66 -2.56 -8.35 35.02
C TYR A 66 -3.70 -8.66 36.02
N PHE A 67 -4.80 -7.92 35.97
CA PHE A 67 -5.92 -8.11 36.92
C PHE A 67 -6.71 -9.42 36.73
N ARG A 68 -6.70 -10.02 35.53
CA ARG A 68 -7.35 -11.32 35.31
C ARG A 68 -6.57 -12.50 35.88
N HIS A 69 -5.26 -12.36 36.06
CA HIS A 69 -4.39 -13.43 36.58
C HIS A 69 -4.10 -13.29 38.07
N SER A 70 -4.61 -12.25 38.74
CA SER A 70 -4.46 -12.07 40.19
C SER A 70 -5.47 -12.90 41.01
N TYR A 71 -5.32 -14.22 40.99
CA TYR A 71 -5.58 -15.09 42.16
C TYR A 71 -4.23 -15.44 42.80
N PRO A 72 -4.13 -15.57 44.14
CA PRO A 72 -2.84 -15.67 44.82
C PRO A 72 -2.27 -17.08 44.67
N PHE A 73 -1.69 -17.39 43.52
CA PHE A 73 -0.83 -18.54 43.35
C PHE A 73 0.56 -18.03 42.93
N ARG A 74 1.49 -18.08 43.89
CA ARG A 74 2.95 -18.06 43.75
C ARG A 74 3.52 -17.27 42.57
N GLY A 75 3.99 -16.06 42.86
CA GLY A 75 5.25 -15.48 42.35
C GLY A 75 5.70 -15.86 40.94
N GLU A 76 4.92 -15.52 39.91
CA GLU A 76 5.42 -15.49 38.55
C GLU A 76 6.03 -14.10 38.27
N GLU A 77 7.36 -14.06 38.20
CA GLU A 77 8.06 -13.17 37.29
C GLU A 77 7.44 -13.35 35.89
N GLY A 78 7.00 -12.27 35.23
CA GLY A 78 6.61 -12.40 33.81
C GLY A 78 5.51 -11.48 33.28
N VAL A 79 5.03 -10.47 34.03
CA VAL A 79 4.08 -9.50 33.45
C VAL A 79 4.84 -8.55 32.53
N ASP A 80 4.79 -8.84 31.24
CA ASP A 80 5.29 -7.95 30.20
C ASP A 80 4.30 -6.78 30.00
N TYR A 81 4.50 -5.72 30.78
CA TYR A 81 3.72 -4.49 30.65
C TYR A 81 3.89 -3.82 29.29
N CYS A 82 4.98 -4.13 28.58
CA CYS A 82 5.37 -3.56 27.31
C CYS A 82 5.48 -4.64 26.23
N ASN A 83 4.41 -5.43 26.12
CA ASN A 83 4.26 -6.38 25.04
C ASN A 83 4.17 -5.66 23.68
N SER A 84 5.15 -5.90 22.80
CA SER A 84 5.25 -5.28 21.48
C SER A 84 4.15 -5.75 20.53
N ASP A 85 3.75 -7.03 20.58
CA ASP A 85 2.68 -7.56 19.73
C ASP A 85 1.35 -6.84 20.01
N LEU A 86 1.07 -6.58 21.28
CA LEU A 86 -0.09 -5.82 21.72
C LEU A 86 -0.01 -4.37 21.22
N LEU A 87 1.16 -3.72 21.33
CA LEU A 87 1.36 -2.37 20.79
C LEU A 87 1.09 -2.33 19.29
N TYR A 88 1.73 -3.20 18.51
CA TYR A 88 1.54 -3.28 17.06
C TYR A 88 0.08 -3.57 16.70
N SER A 89 -0.59 -4.46 17.45
CA SER A 89 -2.02 -4.72 17.30
C SER A 89 -2.85 -3.44 17.50
N GLU A 90 -2.59 -2.65 18.54
CA GLU A 90 -3.34 -1.41 18.76
C GLU A 90 -3.07 -0.36 17.68
N ILE A 91 -1.82 -0.21 17.23
CA ILE A 91 -1.45 0.71 16.14
C ILE A 91 -2.16 0.28 14.84
N ARG A 92 -2.14 -1.01 14.50
CA ARG A 92 -2.89 -1.54 13.35
C ARG A 92 -4.39 -1.26 13.49
N GLY A 93 -4.94 -1.38 14.69
CA GLY A 93 -6.33 -1.03 14.97
C GLY A 93 -6.67 0.43 14.64
N GLN A 94 -5.70 1.35 14.75
CA GLN A 94 -5.85 2.77 14.39
C GLN A 94 -5.72 3.04 12.89
N PHE A 95 -4.92 2.27 12.15
CA PHE A 95 -4.59 2.63 10.77
C PHE A 95 -4.89 1.55 9.73
N ALA A 96 -4.53 0.30 10.00
CA ALA A 96 -4.48 -0.82 9.05
C ALA A 96 -5.70 -1.76 9.16
N ARG A 97 -6.92 -1.21 9.01
CA ARG A 97 -8.14 -2.03 8.99
C ARG A 97 -8.27 -2.79 7.66
N ALA A 98 -8.87 -3.97 7.73
CA ALA A 98 -8.86 -4.97 6.65
C ALA A 98 -9.70 -4.65 5.39
N ILE A 99 -10.35 -3.49 5.29
CA ILE A 99 -11.21 -3.15 4.14
C ILE A 99 -10.75 -1.85 3.46
N GLU A 100 -10.54 -0.79 4.24
CA GLU A 100 -9.99 0.50 3.80
C GLU A 100 -9.26 1.09 5.02
N GLY A 101 -8.08 1.67 4.81
CA GLY A 101 -7.30 2.24 5.93
C GLY A 101 -8.06 3.41 6.57
N GLN A 102 -7.97 3.60 7.90
CA GLN A 102 -8.71 4.71 8.54
C GLN A 102 -8.28 6.08 8.00
N LEU A 103 -7.01 6.21 7.60
CA LEU A 103 -6.50 7.43 7.02
C LEU A 103 -6.94 7.60 5.56
N GLU A 104 -6.93 6.52 4.78
CA GLU A 104 -7.47 6.50 3.42
C GLU A 104 -8.95 6.91 3.39
N THR A 105 -9.79 6.28 4.21
CA THR A 105 -11.22 6.65 4.32
C THR A 105 -11.40 8.10 4.71
N TYR A 106 -10.61 8.57 5.69
CA TYR A 106 -10.65 9.97 6.08
C TYR A 106 -10.29 10.92 4.92
N ILE A 107 -9.28 10.59 4.13
CA ILE A 107 -8.88 11.39 2.96
C ILE A 107 -9.97 11.34 1.89
N ASN A 108 -10.56 10.17 1.64
CA ASN A 108 -11.66 10.01 0.68
C ASN A 108 -12.92 10.80 1.07
N GLU A 109 -13.11 11.10 2.36
CA GLU A 109 -14.21 11.90 2.90
C GLU A 109 -13.90 13.41 2.97
N LEU A 110 -12.69 13.84 2.62
CA LEU A 110 -12.33 15.26 2.63
C LEU A 110 -13.19 16.07 1.65
N PRO A 111 -13.49 17.33 2.00
CA PRO A 111 -14.23 18.22 1.12
C PRO A 111 -13.37 18.60 -0.11
N LYS A 112 -14.03 18.96 -1.23
CA LYS A 112 -13.39 19.16 -2.54
C LYS A 112 -12.37 20.31 -2.58
N GLU A 113 -12.43 21.21 -1.61
CA GLU A 113 -11.47 22.30 -1.45
C GLU A 113 -10.12 21.82 -0.90
N LEU A 114 -10.10 20.66 -0.24
CA LEU A 114 -8.89 20.06 0.35
C LEU A 114 -8.36 18.89 -0.48
N ALA A 115 -9.19 18.29 -1.34
CA ALA A 115 -8.85 17.08 -2.05
C ALA A 115 -9.53 17.01 -3.43
N LYS A 116 -8.86 16.36 -4.38
CA LYS A 116 -9.35 16.15 -5.75
C LYS A 116 -9.87 14.73 -5.91
N SER A 117 -11.13 14.58 -6.33
CA SER A 117 -11.68 13.29 -6.73
C SER A 117 -12.27 13.42 -8.12
N VAL A 118 -11.91 12.49 -9.01
CA VAL A 118 -12.33 12.47 -10.42
C VAL A 118 -13.24 11.28 -10.61
N ASP A 119 -14.46 11.50 -11.06
CA ASP A 119 -15.39 10.40 -11.36
C ASP A 119 -14.82 9.53 -12.50
N PHE A 120 -15.08 8.22 -12.44
CA PHE A 120 -14.58 7.27 -13.46
C PHE A 120 -14.90 7.71 -14.90
N ASP A 121 -16.10 8.23 -15.16
CA ASP A 121 -16.53 8.64 -16.51
C ASP A 121 -15.77 9.89 -17.03
N HIS A 122 -15.06 10.60 -16.14
CA HIS A 122 -14.23 11.75 -16.46
C HIS A 122 -12.73 11.46 -16.36
N SER A 123 -12.33 10.25 -15.92
CA SER A 123 -10.93 9.93 -15.68
C SER A 123 -10.19 9.48 -16.94
N ILE A 124 -8.86 9.34 -16.83
CA ILE A 124 -8.01 8.69 -17.85
C ILE A 124 -8.40 7.23 -18.12
N TYR A 125 -9.16 6.60 -17.22
CA TYR A 125 -9.61 5.20 -17.35
C TYR A 125 -11.01 5.06 -17.93
N ARG A 126 -11.70 6.15 -18.28
CA ARG A 126 -13.12 6.16 -18.72
C ARG A 126 -13.46 5.23 -19.88
N ASP A 127 -12.47 4.88 -20.72
CA ASP A 127 -12.67 3.98 -21.86
C ASP A 127 -12.44 2.50 -21.53
N PHE A 128 -12.09 2.18 -20.30
CA PHE A 128 -11.92 0.80 -19.88
C PHE A 128 -13.30 0.13 -19.79
N THR A 129 -13.39 -1.10 -20.28
CA THR A 129 -14.63 -1.88 -20.24
C THR A 129 -14.61 -2.88 -19.08
N VAL A 130 -15.78 -3.30 -18.60
CA VAL A 130 -15.90 -4.30 -17.52
C VAL A 130 -15.23 -5.63 -17.89
N GLU A 131 -15.21 -5.99 -19.17
CA GLU A 131 -14.53 -7.21 -19.64
C GLU A 131 -13.01 -7.08 -19.53
N GLU A 132 -12.48 -5.87 -19.72
CA GLU A 132 -11.07 -5.60 -19.54
C GLU A 132 -10.73 -5.45 -18.04
N THR A 133 -11.43 -4.58 -17.32
CA THR A 133 -11.07 -4.20 -15.96
C THR A 133 -12.28 -4.38 -15.04
N PRO A 134 -12.59 -5.64 -14.65
CA PRO A 134 -13.84 -5.97 -13.98
C PRO A 134 -14.03 -5.21 -12.66
N THR A 135 -12.95 -4.91 -11.94
CA THR A 135 -13.03 -4.16 -10.69
C THR A 135 -13.15 -2.67 -10.97
N LEU A 136 -12.24 -2.10 -11.78
CA LEU A 136 -12.19 -0.66 -12.02
C LEU A 136 -13.43 -0.16 -12.80
N ALA A 137 -13.68 -0.71 -14.01
CA ALA A 137 -14.81 -0.30 -14.82
C ALA A 137 -16.16 -0.82 -14.30
N GLY A 138 -16.15 -1.91 -13.51
CA GLY A 138 -17.35 -2.48 -12.91
C GLY A 138 -17.85 -1.72 -11.69
N LEU A 139 -16.94 -1.31 -10.79
CA LEU A 139 -17.29 -0.53 -9.60
C LEU A 139 -17.34 0.97 -9.86
N LYS A 140 -16.60 1.46 -10.88
CA LYS A 140 -16.47 2.89 -11.21
C LYS A 140 -16.06 3.77 -10.02
N LYS A 141 -15.44 3.19 -8.99
CA LYS A 141 -14.91 3.91 -7.83
C LYS A 141 -13.50 4.38 -8.16
N MET A 142 -13.27 5.66 -7.99
CA MET A 142 -11.96 6.31 -8.14
C MET A 142 -11.52 6.85 -6.79
N GLY A 143 -10.22 6.79 -6.52
CA GLY A 143 -9.65 7.30 -5.28
C GLY A 143 -9.50 8.82 -5.30
N THR A 144 -9.34 9.39 -4.12
CA THR A 144 -9.06 10.82 -3.94
C THR A 144 -7.56 11.09 -4.02
N VAL A 145 -7.18 12.23 -4.59
CA VAL A 145 -5.80 12.75 -4.65
C VAL A 145 -5.71 13.99 -3.77
N ILE A 146 -4.67 14.06 -2.94
CA ILE A 146 -4.35 15.22 -2.10
C ILE A 146 -2.95 15.73 -2.40
N ARG A 147 -2.67 16.96 -1.98
CA ARG A 147 -1.31 17.49 -2.01
C ARG A 147 -0.61 17.29 -0.67
N MET A 148 0.57 16.67 -0.73
CA MET A 148 1.48 16.45 0.38
C MET A 148 2.82 17.09 0.03
N HIS A 149 3.08 18.26 0.58
CA HIS A 149 4.20 19.10 0.22
C HIS A 149 4.15 19.45 -1.28
N ASP A 150 5.14 19.00 -2.05
CA ASP A 150 5.24 19.18 -3.50
C ASP A 150 4.71 17.99 -4.31
N ASN A 151 4.12 16.97 -3.64
CA ASN A 151 3.70 15.72 -4.28
C ASN A 151 2.17 15.61 -4.31
N MET A 152 1.63 15.09 -5.42
CA MET A 152 0.21 14.70 -5.52
C MET A 152 0.09 13.22 -5.21
N VAL A 153 -0.64 12.88 -4.15
CA VAL A 153 -0.66 11.53 -3.58
C VAL A 153 -2.08 11.00 -3.54
N GLY A 154 -2.27 9.77 -4.02
CA GLY A 154 -3.53 9.04 -3.91
C GLY A 154 -3.83 8.61 -2.48
N ALA A 155 -5.10 8.68 -2.08
CA ALA A 155 -5.58 8.26 -0.77
C ALA A 155 -5.31 6.77 -0.50
N ASP A 156 -5.43 5.95 -1.55
CA ASP A 156 -5.13 4.52 -1.57
C ASP A 156 -3.68 4.22 -1.12
N LYS A 157 -2.72 5.10 -1.47
CA LYS A 157 -1.32 4.95 -1.05
C LYS A 157 -1.15 4.94 0.47
N PHE A 158 -2.01 5.64 1.21
CA PHE A 158 -2.01 5.60 2.66
C PHE A 158 -2.54 4.27 3.21
N GLY A 159 -3.51 3.66 2.54
CA GLY A 159 -3.97 2.29 2.82
C GLY A 159 -2.85 1.28 2.61
N HIS A 160 -2.17 1.37 1.48
CA HIS A 160 -0.97 0.60 1.14
C HIS A 160 0.14 0.75 2.18
N PHE A 161 0.47 1.98 2.57
CA PHE A 161 1.47 2.27 3.59
C PHE A 161 1.20 1.58 4.93
N PHE A 162 -0.03 1.65 5.46
CA PHE A 162 -0.31 1.04 6.75
C PHE A 162 -0.58 -0.47 6.68
N SER A 163 -1.40 -0.91 5.72
CA SER A 163 -1.86 -2.29 5.64
C SER A 163 -0.87 -3.20 4.94
N GLU A 164 -0.50 -2.88 3.69
CA GLU A 164 0.45 -3.69 2.93
C GLU A 164 1.88 -3.48 3.41
N GLY A 165 2.21 -2.28 3.90
CA GLY A 165 3.47 -2.03 4.60
C GLY A 165 3.64 -2.89 5.86
N TRP A 166 2.56 -3.21 6.57
CA TRP A 166 2.62 -4.19 7.69
C TRP A 166 2.94 -5.58 7.17
N SER A 167 2.32 -6.00 6.07
CA SER A 167 2.62 -7.27 5.41
C SER A 167 4.11 -7.33 5.02
N TYR A 168 4.67 -6.25 4.50
CA TYR A 168 6.10 -6.18 4.17
C TYR A 168 6.98 -6.27 5.43
N PHE A 169 6.65 -5.52 6.49
CA PHE A 169 7.38 -5.54 7.76
C PHE A 169 7.44 -6.94 8.37
N ILE A 170 6.30 -7.62 8.46
CA ILE A 170 6.24 -8.98 8.99
C ILE A 170 7.10 -9.95 8.19
N ARG A 171 7.16 -9.80 6.87
CA ARG A 171 7.96 -10.68 6.02
C ARG A 171 9.44 -10.38 6.18
N ALA A 172 9.82 -9.12 6.04
CA ALA A 172 11.20 -8.67 6.08
C ALA A 172 11.88 -8.95 7.43
N TYR A 173 11.15 -8.79 8.54
CA TYR A 173 11.76 -8.76 9.88
C TYR A 173 11.24 -9.84 10.84
N GLU A 174 9.94 -10.15 10.84
CA GLU A 174 9.36 -11.06 11.86
C GLU A 174 9.35 -12.54 11.43
N LYS A 175 9.25 -12.84 10.14
CA LYS A 175 9.19 -14.22 9.62
C LYS A 175 10.55 -14.80 9.23
N GLY A 176 11.62 -14.04 9.41
CA GLY A 176 12.96 -14.44 8.95
C GLY A 176 13.05 -14.60 7.43
N GLU A 177 12.19 -13.94 6.65
CA GLU A 177 12.42 -13.74 5.22
C GLU A 177 13.43 -12.58 5.06
N ASN A 178 13.31 -11.77 4.02
CA ASN A 178 14.13 -10.57 3.82
C ASN A 178 13.35 -9.51 3.03
N ILE A 179 13.95 -8.35 2.84
CA ILE A 179 13.33 -7.23 2.10
C ILE A 179 13.02 -7.65 0.65
N ASP A 180 13.89 -8.41 -0.01
CA ASP A 180 13.63 -8.90 -1.37
C ASP A 180 12.37 -9.78 -1.45
N ALA A 181 12.12 -10.60 -0.43
CA ALA A 181 10.91 -11.41 -0.34
C ALA A 181 9.66 -10.55 -0.10
N ALA A 182 9.78 -9.46 0.67
CA ALA A 182 8.70 -8.49 0.84
C ALA A 182 8.40 -7.72 -0.46
N LEU A 183 9.43 -7.28 -1.17
CA LEU A 183 9.31 -6.63 -2.48
C LEU A 183 8.68 -7.54 -3.52
N PHE A 184 9.15 -8.79 -3.62
CA PHE A 184 8.58 -9.79 -4.51
C PHE A 184 7.11 -10.10 -4.17
N PHE A 185 6.78 -10.14 -2.87
CA PHE A 185 5.40 -10.28 -2.44
C PHE A 185 4.54 -9.12 -2.97
N GLY A 186 5.04 -7.89 -2.89
CA GLY A 186 4.46 -6.70 -3.51
C GLY A 186 4.20 -6.82 -5.00
N GLU A 187 5.24 -7.14 -5.78
CA GLU A 187 5.11 -7.36 -7.23
C GLU A 187 4.02 -8.39 -7.53
N MET A 188 3.95 -9.47 -6.75
CA MET A 188 2.91 -10.50 -6.90
C MET A 188 1.51 -9.97 -6.63
N THR A 189 1.31 -9.28 -5.50
CA THR A 189 -0.02 -8.82 -5.11
C THR A 189 -0.50 -7.70 -6.03
N GLU A 190 0.41 -6.83 -6.49
CA GLU A 190 0.11 -5.77 -7.44
C GLU A 190 -0.22 -6.30 -8.84
N SER A 191 0.51 -7.32 -9.32
CA SER A 191 0.16 -7.94 -10.60
C SER A 191 -1.16 -8.72 -10.58
N ILE A 192 -1.62 -9.20 -9.42
CA ILE A 192 -2.74 -10.14 -9.32
C ILE A 192 -3.97 -9.54 -8.66
N TYR A 193 -3.86 -9.11 -7.42
CA TYR A 193 -5.03 -8.87 -6.57
C TYR A 193 -5.37 -7.39 -6.52
N PHE A 194 -4.36 -6.55 -6.33
CA PHE A 194 -4.54 -5.10 -6.19
C PHE A 194 -4.59 -4.39 -7.54
N GLY A 195 -3.77 -4.78 -8.52
CA GLY A 195 -3.66 -4.04 -9.77
C GLY A 195 -3.96 -4.87 -11.04
N ALA A 196 -2.92 -5.38 -11.69
CA ALA A 196 -2.94 -5.55 -13.15
C ALA A 196 -4.03 -6.50 -13.64
N LEU A 197 -4.32 -7.58 -12.91
CA LEU A 197 -5.36 -8.53 -13.30
C LEU A 197 -6.78 -7.97 -13.10
N THR A 198 -7.01 -7.18 -12.06
CA THR A 198 -8.32 -6.71 -11.59
C THR A 198 -8.69 -5.34 -12.15
N THR A 199 -7.77 -4.37 -12.06
CA THR A 199 -7.94 -2.98 -12.51
C THR A 199 -7.29 -2.72 -13.86
N GLY A 200 -6.35 -3.57 -14.28
CA GLY A 200 -5.60 -3.38 -15.52
C GLY A 200 -4.32 -2.54 -15.37
N VAL A 201 -4.05 -2.03 -14.17
CA VAL A 201 -2.96 -1.13 -13.83
C VAL A 201 -2.00 -1.82 -12.86
N PHE A 202 -0.70 -1.61 -12.99
CA PHE A 202 0.31 -2.01 -12.02
C PHE A 202 1.00 -0.74 -11.54
N SER A 203 0.82 -0.37 -10.28
CA SER A 203 1.31 0.89 -9.73
C SER A 203 2.65 0.71 -9.00
N TYR A 204 3.69 1.37 -9.51
CA TYR A 204 4.96 1.46 -8.78
C TYR A 204 4.87 2.38 -7.56
N SER A 205 3.93 3.34 -7.57
CA SER A 205 3.62 4.16 -6.41
C SER A 205 3.02 3.34 -5.26
N ASP A 206 2.22 2.31 -5.55
CA ASP A 206 1.75 1.37 -4.52
C ASP A 206 2.89 0.54 -3.92
N LEU A 207 3.80 0.03 -4.75
CA LEU A 207 4.99 -0.69 -4.24
C LEU A 207 5.86 0.20 -3.36
N THR A 208 6.02 1.46 -3.74
CA THR A 208 6.75 2.47 -2.98
C THR A 208 6.07 2.79 -1.65
N ALA A 209 4.74 2.94 -1.65
CA ALA A 209 3.97 3.17 -0.44
C ALA A 209 4.08 1.97 0.52
N ASN A 210 3.97 0.74 0.02
CA ASN A 210 4.18 -0.48 0.80
C ASN A 210 5.58 -0.53 1.42
N PHE A 211 6.62 -0.23 0.64
CA PHE A 211 8.00 -0.24 1.11
C PHE A 211 8.26 0.83 2.18
N ASN A 212 7.74 2.04 2.01
CA ASN A 212 7.83 3.08 3.04
C ASN A 212 6.99 2.73 4.27
N GLY A 213 5.87 2.04 4.09
CA GLY A 213 5.07 1.48 5.17
C GLY A 213 5.85 0.47 6.01
N MET A 214 6.61 -0.41 5.36
CA MET A 214 7.55 -1.32 6.04
C MET A 214 8.55 -0.56 6.92
N ARG A 215 9.11 0.55 6.40
CA ARG A 215 10.02 1.43 7.16
C ARG A 215 9.31 2.00 8.37
N PHE A 216 8.09 2.53 8.22
CA PHE A 216 7.30 3.04 9.33
C PHE A 216 7.08 2.02 10.45
N TRP A 217 6.70 0.78 10.11
CA TRP A 217 6.49 -0.27 11.11
C TRP A 217 7.78 -0.65 11.85
N ASN A 218 8.93 -0.62 11.17
CA ASN A 218 10.23 -0.72 11.81
C ASN A 218 10.52 0.48 12.72
N HIS A 219 10.19 1.71 12.28
CA HIS A 219 10.43 2.94 13.03
C HIS A 219 9.57 3.09 14.30
N ILE A 220 8.50 2.30 14.47
CA ILE A 220 7.73 2.29 15.73
C ILE A 220 8.65 2.00 16.93
N LEU A 221 9.49 0.96 16.82
CA LEU A 221 10.42 0.53 17.87
C LEU A 221 11.90 0.65 17.48
N ALA A 222 12.19 0.95 16.21
CA ALA A 222 13.52 1.05 15.63
C ALA A 222 14.39 -0.20 15.89
N THR A 223 13.82 -1.40 15.70
CA THR A 223 14.49 -2.68 16.01
C THR A 223 15.48 -3.12 14.92
N HIS A 224 15.37 -2.58 13.71
CA HIS A 224 16.27 -2.86 12.59
C HIS A 224 16.80 -1.56 11.96
N PRO A 225 17.96 -1.58 11.29
CA PRO A 225 18.44 -0.44 10.49
C PRO A 225 17.45 -0.03 9.38
N ASP A 226 17.48 1.25 8.98
CA ASP A 226 16.67 1.71 7.85
C ASP A 226 17.29 1.17 6.55
N PRO A 227 16.53 0.47 5.69
CA PRO A 227 17.09 -0.04 4.44
C PRO A 227 17.56 1.03 3.46
N LEU A 228 17.03 2.26 3.54
CA LEU A 228 17.48 3.38 2.71
C LEU A 228 18.67 4.12 3.33
N PHE A 229 18.80 4.07 4.66
CA PHE A 229 19.81 4.80 5.42
C PHE A 229 20.48 3.90 6.48
N PRO A 230 21.17 2.82 6.07
CA PRO A 230 21.67 1.81 7.00
C PRO A 230 22.71 2.33 8.00
N ASP A 231 23.41 3.41 7.64
CA ASP A 231 24.42 4.05 8.48
C ASP A 231 23.83 5.11 9.45
N GLN A 232 22.53 5.37 9.39
CA GLN A 232 21.85 6.35 10.24
C GLN A 232 21.09 5.66 11.37
N SER A 233 21.19 6.22 12.58
CA SER A 233 20.37 5.76 13.70
C SER A 233 18.94 6.24 13.50
N ILE A 234 17.99 5.29 13.44
CA ILE A 234 16.57 5.60 13.47
C ILE A 234 16.16 5.92 14.91
N MET A 235 15.34 6.95 15.07
CA MET A 235 14.70 7.26 16.35
C MET A 235 13.34 6.58 16.43
N PRO A 236 13.04 5.79 17.47
CA PRO A 236 11.76 5.10 17.58
C PRO A 236 10.63 6.09 17.85
N TYR A 237 9.45 5.90 17.26
CA TYR A 237 8.28 6.72 17.59
C TYR A 237 7.75 6.43 19.00
N VAL A 238 7.88 5.18 19.46
CA VAL A 238 7.33 4.72 20.74
C VAL A 238 8.43 4.09 21.59
N ARG A 239 8.43 4.37 22.89
CA ARG A 239 9.26 3.65 23.88
C ARG A 239 8.43 3.15 25.04
N CYS A 240 8.93 2.07 25.64
CA CYS A 240 8.47 1.61 26.93
C CYS A 240 9.34 2.25 28.02
N GLU A 241 8.75 3.12 28.83
CA GLU A 241 9.42 3.72 29.98
C GLU A 241 8.55 3.55 31.21
N ASN A 242 9.14 3.11 32.32
CA ASN A 242 8.41 2.83 33.57
C ASN A 242 7.19 1.91 33.37
N SER A 243 7.38 0.82 32.60
CA SER A 243 6.33 -0.16 32.29
C SER A 243 5.11 0.45 31.58
N LYS A 244 5.34 1.48 30.77
CA LYS A 244 4.29 2.16 30.01
C LYS A 244 4.80 2.56 28.63
N TRP A 245 4.01 2.27 27.60
CA TRP A 245 4.21 2.78 26.26
C TRP A 245 3.90 4.29 26.19
N SER A 246 4.81 5.06 25.61
CA SER A 246 4.65 6.48 25.31
C SER A 246 5.22 6.81 23.92
N VAL A 247 4.57 7.76 23.24
CA VAL A 247 5.13 8.37 22.03
C VAL A 247 6.26 9.31 22.48
N VAL A 248 7.44 9.13 21.89
CA VAL A 248 8.67 9.88 22.25
C VAL A 248 9.19 10.75 21.10
N ASN A 249 8.73 10.51 19.88
CA ASN A 249 9.00 11.34 18.72
C ASN A 249 7.69 11.51 17.94
N ASP A 250 7.47 12.70 17.38
CA ASP A 250 6.34 12.96 16.51
C ASP A 250 6.55 12.29 15.14
N PHE A 251 5.45 11.93 14.49
CA PHE A 251 5.48 11.36 13.15
C PHE A 251 5.59 12.48 12.10
N ASP A 252 6.41 12.28 11.08
CA ASP A 252 6.51 13.18 9.92
C ASP A 252 6.39 12.41 8.60
N TRP A 253 5.40 12.77 7.78
CA TRP A 253 5.19 12.24 6.44
C TRP A 253 6.38 12.51 5.51
N ASN A 254 7.18 13.56 5.76
CA ASN A 254 8.37 13.87 4.96
C ASN A 254 9.45 12.78 5.03
N ASP A 255 9.40 11.91 6.05
CA ASP A 255 10.32 10.76 6.15
C ASP A 255 10.00 9.67 5.09
N TYR A 256 8.80 9.69 4.53
CA TYR A 256 8.21 8.59 3.75
C TYR A 256 7.72 9.01 2.37
N ILE A 257 7.01 10.13 2.28
CA ILE A 257 6.44 10.65 1.04
C ILE A 257 7.52 11.41 0.27
N ASP A 258 7.59 11.11 -1.01
CA ASP A 258 8.47 11.73 -1.98
C ASP A 258 7.83 11.58 -3.38
N PRO A 259 8.51 12.03 -4.45
CA PRO A 259 7.95 11.93 -5.80
C PRO A 259 7.58 10.51 -6.27
N ALA A 260 8.11 9.46 -5.64
CA ALA A 260 7.81 8.09 -6.02
C ALA A 260 6.39 7.65 -5.61
N TRP A 261 5.67 8.46 -4.83
CA TRP A 261 4.26 8.25 -4.51
C TRP A 261 3.31 8.89 -5.53
N ASP A 262 3.81 9.79 -6.38
CA ASP A 262 3.03 10.49 -7.40
C ASP A 262 3.03 9.69 -8.71
N GLU A 263 1.88 9.15 -9.09
CA GLU A 263 1.74 8.32 -10.30
C GLU A 263 2.00 9.06 -11.62
N ARG A 264 2.11 10.39 -11.57
CA ARG A 264 2.55 11.20 -12.73
C ARG A 264 4.06 11.15 -12.93
N LEU A 265 4.80 10.85 -11.87
CA LEU A 265 6.26 10.82 -11.83
C LEU A 265 6.79 9.38 -11.76
N ASN A 266 6.12 8.51 -10.99
CA ASN A 266 6.40 7.09 -10.90
C ASN A 266 5.35 6.28 -11.66
N TYR A 267 5.59 6.10 -12.95
CA TYR A 267 4.57 5.70 -13.91
C TYR A 267 4.04 4.28 -13.70
N SER A 268 2.74 4.11 -13.82
CA SER A 268 2.12 2.78 -13.82
C SER A 268 2.37 2.01 -15.13
N LEU A 269 2.36 0.68 -15.04
CA LEU A 269 2.30 -0.22 -16.21
C LEU A 269 0.85 -0.65 -16.46
N PHE A 270 0.57 -1.00 -17.71
CA PHE A 270 -0.75 -1.47 -18.13
C PHE A 270 -0.70 -2.90 -18.59
N ARG A 271 -1.69 -3.70 -18.21
CA ARG A 271 -1.73 -5.15 -18.47
C ARG A 271 -1.55 -5.50 -19.96
N ASN A 272 -2.00 -4.63 -20.88
CA ASN A 272 -1.85 -4.85 -22.31
C ASN A 272 -1.81 -3.54 -23.12
N LYS A 273 -1.44 -3.66 -24.40
CA LYS A 273 -1.36 -2.55 -25.36
C LYS A 273 -2.66 -1.75 -25.52
N ILE A 274 -3.81 -2.40 -25.38
CA ILE A 274 -5.11 -1.75 -25.57
C ILE A 274 -5.35 -0.78 -24.42
N LEU A 275 -5.13 -1.22 -23.18
CA LEU A 275 -5.29 -0.38 -21.99
C LEU A 275 -4.29 0.78 -21.98
N LEU A 276 -3.02 0.50 -22.29
CA LEU A 276 -1.99 1.55 -22.44
C LEU A 276 -2.43 2.60 -23.45
N HIS A 277 -2.81 2.17 -24.66
CA HIS A 277 -3.20 3.09 -25.72
C HIS A 277 -4.41 3.95 -25.35
N LYS A 278 -5.39 3.40 -24.63
CA LYS A 278 -6.54 4.17 -24.14
C LYS A 278 -6.11 5.29 -23.19
N VAL A 279 -5.24 4.98 -22.23
CA VAL A 279 -4.72 5.99 -21.28
C VAL A 279 -3.88 7.03 -21.98
N GLU A 280 -2.90 6.62 -22.80
CA GLU A 280 -2.05 7.55 -23.56
C GLU A 280 -2.87 8.48 -24.45
N SER A 281 -3.89 7.95 -25.12
CA SER A 281 -4.79 8.76 -25.97
C SER A 281 -5.59 9.79 -25.16
N ARG A 282 -5.92 9.48 -23.89
CA ARG A 282 -6.62 10.42 -23.01
C ARG A 282 -5.69 11.49 -22.45
N ILE A 283 -4.49 11.11 -22.02
CA ILE A 283 -3.47 12.07 -21.60
C ILE A 283 -3.15 13.03 -22.75
N ALA A 284 -2.85 12.52 -23.94
CA ALA A 284 -2.56 13.34 -25.12
C ALA A 284 -3.73 14.26 -25.51
N TYR A 285 -4.98 13.79 -25.40
CA TYR A 285 -6.16 14.62 -25.64
C TYR A 285 -6.28 15.79 -24.64
N MET A 286 -5.97 15.55 -23.35
CA MET A 286 -6.00 16.59 -22.33
C MET A 286 -4.89 17.64 -22.52
N GLU A 287 -3.71 17.20 -22.98
CA GLU A 287 -2.61 18.09 -23.34
C GLU A 287 -2.96 19.00 -24.53
N ASP A 288 -3.61 18.46 -25.57
CA ASP A 288 -3.98 19.20 -26.78
C ASP A 288 -5.13 20.20 -26.57
N THR A 289 -6.06 19.90 -25.67
CA THR A 289 -7.29 20.70 -25.49
C THR A 289 -7.18 21.83 -24.47
N ASP A 290 -6.01 22.04 -23.87
CA ASP A 290 -5.75 23.00 -22.77
C ASP A 290 -6.83 22.93 -21.67
N THR A 291 -7.45 21.75 -21.52
CA THR A 291 -8.24 21.45 -20.34
C THR A 291 -7.25 21.31 -19.21
N SER A 292 -7.48 22.02 -18.11
CA SER A 292 -6.64 22.01 -16.91
C SER A 292 -6.21 20.58 -16.58
N HIS A 293 -4.99 20.22 -16.97
CA HIS A 293 -4.40 18.90 -16.79
C HIS A 293 -3.20 19.07 -15.89
N CYS A 294 -3.01 18.07 -15.04
CA CYS A 294 -1.99 18.09 -14.03
C CYS A 294 -0.69 17.52 -14.65
N SER A 295 -0.05 18.27 -15.56
CA SER A 295 1.26 17.88 -16.10
C SER A 295 2.38 18.21 -15.12
N CYS A 296 3.44 17.41 -15.18
CA CYS A 296 4.72 17.74 -14.58
C CYS A 296 5.63 18.25 -15.69
N GLU A 297 6.23 19.43 -15.49
CA GLU A 297 7.21 19.96 -16.42
C GLU A 297 8.43 19.00 -16.53
N ASP A 298 9.10 18.96 -17.69
CA ASP A 298 10.21 18.02 -17.92
C ASP A 298 11.38 18.21 -16.94
N ASN A 299 11.63 19.45 -16.51
CA ASN A 299 12.65 19.82 -15.52
C ASN A 299 12.30 19.29 -14.11
N GLU A 300 11.04 19.38 -13.68
CA GLU A 300 10.52 18.86 -12.42
C GLU A 300 10.65 17.33 -12.42
N ARG A 301 10.27 16.71 -13.53
CA ARG A 301 10.37 15.26 -13.71
C ARG A 301 11.80 14.76 -13.61
N GLU A 302 12.74 15.40 -14.31
CA GLU A 302 14.15 15.01 -14.24
C GLU A 302 14.73 15.19 -12.84
N THR A 303 14.36 16.27 -12.16
CA THR A 303 14.77 16.52 -10.77
C THR A 303 14.21 15.45 -9.82
N ALA A 304 12.93 15.11 -9.96
CA ALA A 304 12.29 14.03 -9.22
C ALA A 304 12.96 12.68 -9.49
N ASN A 305 13.24 12.35 -10.75
CA ASN A 305 13.93 11.13 -11.15
C ASN A 305 15.30 10.98 -10.48
N GLN A 306 16.09 12.05 -10.47
CA GLN A 306 17.40 12.04 -9.80
C GLN A 306 17.27 11.82 -8.29
N MET A 307 16.30 12.48 -7.66
CA MET A 307 16.01 12.32 -6.23
C MET A 307 15.61 10.88 -5.90
N MET A 308 14.67 10.31 -6.65
CA MET A 308 14.17 8.94 -6.45
C MET A 308 15.28 7.91 -6.66
N ARG A 309 16.06 8.01 -7.75
CA ARG A 309 17.20 7.11 -8.02
C ARG A 309 18.21 7.13 -6.88
N LYS A 310 18.52 8.32 -6.37
CA LYS A 310 19.45 8.49 -5.25
C LYS A 310 18.91 7.88 -3.96
N LYS A 311 17.64 8.11 -3.64
CA LYS A 311 17.02 7.63 -2.39
C LYS A 311 16.84 6.11 -2.38
N TYR A 312 16.25 5.54 -3.43
CA TYR A 312 15.89 4.12 -3.44
C TYR A 312 17.04 3.19 -3.85
N GLY A 313 18.08 3.71 -4.52
CA GLY A 313 19.33 2.99 -4.77
C GLY A 313 19.10 1.58 -5.34
N ALA A 314 19.53 0.57 -4.58
CA ALA A 314 19.43 -0.84 -4.96
C ALA A 314 17.97 -1.34 -5.13
N TYR A 315 17.00 -0.71 -4.47
CA TYR A 315 15.58 -1.08 -4.57
C TYR A 315 14.86 -0.35 -5.72
N GLY A 316 15.54 0.62 -6.36
CA GLY A 316 14.94 1.47 -7.38
C GLY A 316 14.39 0.69 -8.58
N THR A 317 15.00 -0.44 -8.96
CA THR A 317 14.51 -1.26 -10.09
C THR A 317 13.17 -1.93 -9.85
N THR A 318 12.78 -2.10 -8.58
CA THR A 318 11.49 -2.70 -8.20
C THR A 318 10.46 -1.64 -7.81
N LEU A 319 10.92 -0.52 -7.25
CA LEU A 319 10.04 0.52 -6.70
C LEU A 319 9.74 1.67 -7.67
N LEU A 320 10.56 1.84 -8.71
CA LEU A 320 10.47 2.98 -9.61
C LEU A 320 10.27 2.55 -11.06
N ASN A 321 9.37 3.24 -11.74
CA ASN A 321 9.30 3.28 -13.19
C ASN A 321 9.41 4.72 -13.67
N LEU A 322 10.58 5.02 -14.23
CA LEU A 322 10.96 6.36 -14.68
C LEU A 322 10.94 6.49 -16.20
N ASP A 323 10.55 5.41 -16.91
CA ASP A 323 10.63 5.29 -18.37
C ASP A 323 9.26 5.52 -19.04
N GLY A 324 8.32 6.14 -18.32
CA GLY A 324 6.96 6.40 -18.79
C GLY A 324 6.00 5.25 -18.57
N HIS A 325 4.74 5.45 -18.95
CA HIS A 325 3.75 4.39 -18.99
C HIS A 325 4.13 3.33 -20.02
N GLN A 326 4.09 2.06 -19.63
CA GLN A 326 4.49 0.95 -20.48
C GLN A 326 3.55 -0.23 -20.31
N ILE A 327 3.73 -1.25 -21.16
CA ILE A 327 3.01 -2.51 -21.03
C ILE A 327 3.68 -3.32 -19.93
N LEU A 328 2.89 -3.99 -19.10
CA LEU A 328 3.38 -4.93 -18.10
C LEU A 328 4.32 -5.95 -18.74
N SER A 329 5.55 -6.02 -18.23
CA SER A 329 6.58 -6.92 -18.76
C SER A 329 6.16 -8.38 -18.57
N GLU A 330 6.74 -9.28 -19.36
CA GLU A 330 6.47 -10.71 -19.22
C GLU A 330 6.89 -11.21 -17.82
N GLU A 331 7.97 -10.67 -17.27
CA GLU A 331 8.51 -11.02 -15.94
C GLU A 331 7.53 -10.70 -14.80
N LEU A 332 6.85 -9.56 -14.90
CA LEU A 332 5.84 -9.10 -13.95
C LEU A 332 4.45 -9.68 -14.23
N SER A 333 4.29 -10.47 -15.30
CA SER A 333 2.99 -11.08 -15.58
C SER A 333 2.55 -12.02 -14.45
N PRO A 334 1.25 -12.07 -14.11
CA PRO A 334 0.71 -12.96 -13.08
C PRO A 334 1.19 -14.41 -13.20
N ALA A 335 1.23 -14.93 -14.43
CA ALA A 335 1.66 -16.30 -14.69
C ALA A 335 3.13 -16.52 -14.32
N ASN A 336 4.01 -15.58 -14.64
CA ASN A 336 5.44 -15.71 -14.39
C ASN A 336 5.80 -15.46 -12.92
N LEU A 337 5.13 -14.52 -12.24
CA LEU A 337 5.33 -14.32 -10.81
C LEU A 337 4.86 -15.52 -9.99
N VAL A 338 3.71 -16.09 -10.33
CA VAL A 338 3.24 -17.38 -9.76
C VAL A 338 4.26 -18.48 -10.03
N ASN A 339 4.78 -18.57 -11.26
CA ASN A 339 5.79 -19.56 -11.60
C ASN A 339 7.10 -19.33 -10.83
N ARG A 340 7.52 -18.10 -10.55
CA ARG A 340 8.67 -17.80 -9.67
C ARG A 340 8.40 -18.25 -8.24
N PHE A 341 7.23 -17.90 -7.70
CA PHE A 341 6.85 -18.25 -6.33
C PHE A 341 6.79 -19.77 -6.11
N PHE A 342 6.22 -20.53 -7.05
CA PHE A 342 6.15 -21.99 -6.98
C PHE A 342 7.36 -22.70 -7.61
N GLY A 343 8.16 -22.01 -8.41
CA GLY A 343 9.22 -22.53 -9.27
C GLY A 343 10.48 -22.98 -8.55
N LEU A 344 10.62 -22.69 -7.26
CA LEU A 344 11.59 -23.35 -6.38
C LEU A 344 11.12 -24.72 -5.87
N ARG A 345 9.88 -25.15 -6.18
CA ARG A 345 9.36 -26.50 -5.90
C ARG A 345 8.61 -27.11 -7.10
N ALA A 346 9.40 -27.52 -8.09
CA ALA A 346 9.15 -28.57 -9.10
C ALA A 346 7.96 -28.41 -10.08
N LYS A 347 8.18 -28.92 -11.31
CA LYS A 347 7.23 -29.06 -12.42
C LYS A 347 5.87 -29.64 -11.95
N ARG A 348 4.89 -28.78 -11.65
CA ARG A 348 3.51 -29.16 -11.38
C ARG A 348 2.59 -28.77 -12.55
N SER A 349 1.54 -29.56 -12.76
CA SER A 349 0.50 -29.34 -13.77
C SER A 349 -0.26 -28.03 -13.54
N GLN A 350 -0.81 -27.44 -14.60
CA GLN A 350 -1.52 -26.15 -14.57
C GLN A 350 -2.63 -26.09 -13.50
N ALA A 351 -3.50 -27.10 -13.40
CA ALA A 351 -4.55 -27.17 -12.37
C ALA A 351 -4.02 -27.18 -10.92
N ARG A 352 -2.80 -27.72 -10.69
CA ARG A 352 -2.15 -27.65 -9.36
C ARG A 352 -1.49 -26.31 -9.10
N ARG A 353 -1.10 -25.56 -10.14
CA ARG A 353 -0.64 -24.17 -10.02
C ARG A 353 -1.80 -23.27 -9.65
N GLU A 354 -2.92 -23.42 -10.34
CA GLU A 354 -4.16 -22.69 -10.05
C GLU A 354 -4.62 -22.94 -8.62
N LYS A 355 -4.67 -24.21 -8.18
CA LYS A 355 -4.97 -24.53 -6.77
C LYS A 355 -3.99 -23.87 -5.79
N ALA A 356 -2.70 -23.83 -6.10
CA ALA A 356 -1.71 -23.26 -5.20
C ALA A 356 -1.81 -21.73 -5.09
N ILE A 357 -2.16 -21.04 -6.19
CA ILE A 357 -2.53 -19.61 -6.17
C ILE A 357 -3.75 -19.43 -5.25
N MET A 358 -4.77 -20.26 -5.41
CA MET A 358 -5.98 -20.17 -4.58
C MET A 358 -5.71 -20.44 -3.10
N ASP A 359 -4.90 -21.45 -2.78
CA ASP A 359 -4.49 -21.77 -1.42
C ASP A 359 -3.65 -20.61 -0.82
N PHE A 360 -2.81 -19.96 -1.62
CA PHE A 360 -2.05 -18.77 -1.21
C PHE A 360 -2.97 -17.56 -0.94
N LEU A 361 -3.86 -17.23 -1.87
CA LEU A 361 -4.83 -16.13 -1.73
C LEU A 361 -5.76 -16.37 -0.54
N TRP A 362 -6.18 -17.62 -0.34
CA TRP A 362 -7.01 -18.03 0.80
C TRP A 362 -6.27 -17.90 2.13
N GLU A 363 -5.03 -18.40 2.23
CA GLU A 363 -4.21 -18.24 3.44
C GLU A 363 -3.83 -16.77 3.71
N TYR A 364 -3.64 -15.98 2.65
CA TYR A 364 -3.41 -14.54 2.76
C TYR A 364 -4.62 -13.82 3.36
N GLN A 365 -5.80 -14.05 2.78
CA GLN A 365 -7.07 -13.49 3.27
C GLN A 365 -7.39 -13.94 4.68
N LYS A 366 -7.18 -15.23 5.00
CA LYS A 366 -7.38 -15.74 6.35
C LYS A 366 -6.49 -15.05 7.38
N LYS A 367 -5.28 -14.61 7.02
CA LYS A 367 -4.36 -13.88 7.92
C LYS A 367 -4.66 -12.38 8.00
N LEU A 368 -5.17 -11.78 6.92
CA LEU A 368 -5.66 -10.40 6.93
C LEU A 368 -6.96 -10.24 7.73
N HIS A 369 -7.84 -11.24 7.65
CA HIS A 369 -9.20 -11.23 8.22
C HIS A 369 -9.38 -12.14 9.44
N ALA A 370 -8.33 -12.78 9.97
CA ALA A 370 -8.44 -13.55 11.20
C ALA A 370 -9.04 -12.66 12.29
N PRO A 371 -10.24 -12.96 12.82
CA PRO A 371 -10.74 -12.28 14.01
C PRO A 371 -9.69 -12.46 15.09
N GLN A 372 -9.47 -11.42 15.89
CA GLN A 372 -8.76 -11.53 17.17
C GLN A 372 -9.60 -12.35 18.16
N GLU A 373 -9.91 -13.60 17.83
CA GLU A 373 -10.53 -14.55 18.75
C GLU A 373 -9.48 -15.59 19.13
N ASN A 374 -9.08 -15.48 20.39
CA ASN A 374 -8.19 -16.36 21.16
C ASN A 374 -6.70 -16.32 20.77
N ARG A 375 -6.00 -15.33 21.32
CA ARG A 375 -4.75 -15.52 22.05
C ARG A 375 -4.60 -14.45 23.12
#